data_AF-A0AAD7HKD7-F1
#
_entry.id   AF-A0AAD7HKD7-F1
#
_cell.length_a   1.000
_cell.length_b   1.000
_cell.length_c   1.000
_cell.angle_alpha   90.00
_cell.angle_beta   90.00
_cell.angle_gamma   90.00
#
_symmetry.space_group_name_H-M   'P 1'
#
loop_
_entity.id
_entity.type
_entity.pdbx_description
1 polymer ?
#
loop_
_entity_poly.entity_id
_entity_poly.type
_entity_poly.pdbx_seq_one_letter_code
_entity_poly.pdbx_strand_id
1 'polypeptide(L)'
;MLQPGLDGLSEVWTANPTSNPETCLMKIIQPSICAGPGEGYEGPWHLAHNEAWVYRCLSEKQGLSIPYFFGLHTITTPFQETAWVLVLEFIPGLTANELFNSRSIPNI
;
A
#
# COMPACT_ATOMS: atom_id res chain seq x y z
N MET A 1 -7.33 13.09 -2.15
CA MET A 1 -6.83 11.79 -1.67
C MET A 1 -8.00 10.82 -1.79
N LEU A 2 -7.86 9.76 -2.58
CA LEU A 2 -8.86 8.68 -2.65
C LEU A 2 -8.33 7.51 -1.83
N GLN A 3 -9.21 6.78 -1.13
CA GLN A 3 -8.87 5.56 -0.38
C GLN A 3 -9.14 4.34 -1.28
N PRO A 4 -8.15 3.84 -2.04
CA PRO A 4 -8.30 2.64 -2.86
C PRO A 4 -8.50 1.34 -2.06
N GLY A 5 -8.15 1.31 -0.77
CA GLY A 5 -8.35 0.09 0.03
C GLY A 5 -8.05 0.22 1.51
N LEU A 6 -8.64 -0.69 2.29
CA LEU A 6 -8.39 -0.90 3.71
C LEU A 6 -8.40 -2.41 3.94
N ASP A 7 -7.37 -2.92 4.61
CA ASP A 7 -7.37 -4.27 5.18
C ASP A 7 -7.08 -4.23 6.68
N GLY A 8 -7.06 -5.38 7.34
CA GLY A 8 -6.83 -5.48 8.79
C GLY A 8 -5.40 -5.15 9.23
N LEU A 9 -4.52 -4.74 8.32
CA LEU A 9 -3.09 -4.50 8.59
C LEU A 9 -2.62 -3.13 8.06
N SER A 10 -3.34 -2.54 7.12
CA SER A 10 -2.92 -1.34 6.41
C SER A 10 -4.08 -0.59 5.75
N GLU A 11 -3.85 0.70 5.53
CA GLU A 11 -4.67 1.54 4.68
C GLU A 11 -3.90 1.93 3.42
N VAL A 12 -4.59 2.00 2.28
CA VAL A 12 -3.99 2.42 1.02
C VAL A 12 -4.66 3.69 0.54
N TRP A 13 -3.84 4.67 0.16
CA TRP A 13 -4.22 6.00 -0.27
C TRP A 13 -3.52 6.38 -1.57
N THR A 14 -4.16 7.17 -2.44
CA THR A 14 -3.48 7.82 -3.56
C THR A 14 -3.10 9.25 -3.19
N ALA A 15 -1.88 9.65 -3.54
CA ALA A 15 -1.36 10.99 -3.30
C ALA A 15 -0.71 11.56 -4.55
N ASN A 16 -0.81 12.88 -4.71
CA ASN A 16 -0.13 13.61 -5.77
C ASN A 16 1.02 14.39 -5.12
N PRO A 17 2.28 14.02 -5.37
CA PRO A 17 3.42 14.76 -4.88
C PRO A 17 3.36 16.22 -5.35
N THR A 18 3.76 17.16 -4.51
CA THR A 18 3.82 18.59 -4.90
C THR A 18 4.95 18.87 -5.89
N SER A 19 5.98 18.03 -5.92
CA SER A 19 7.17 18.17 -6.76
C SER A 19 7.13 17.34 -8.06
N ASN A 20 6.18 16.42 -8.21
CA ASN A 20 6.01 15.57 -9.40
C ASN A 20 4.51 15.39 -9.67
N PRO A 21 4.01 15.67 -10.89
CA PRO A 21 2.60 15.45 -11.24
C PRO A 21 2.14 13.98 -11.21
N GLU A 22 3.05 13.01 -11.12
CA GLU A 22 2.71 11.60 -11.11
C GLU A 22 2.12 11.15 -9.77
N THR A 23 0.89 10.64 -9.81
CA THR A 23 0.21 10.01 -8.68
C THR A 23 1.05 8.87 -8.12
N CYS A 24 1.19 8.81 -6.80
CA CYS A 24 1.76 7.68 -6.10
C CYS A 24 0.71 7.00 -5.20
N LEU A 25 1.02 5.76 -4.84
CA LEU A 25 0.24 4.98 -3.89
C LEU A 25 0.99 4.94 -2.56
N MET A 26 0.28 5.27 -1.49
CA MET A 26 0.77 5.28 -0.11
C MET A 26 0.07 4.17 0.66
N LYS A 27 0.83 3.14 1.06
CA LYS A 27 0.35 2.11 1.98
C LYS A 27 0.82 2.46 3.39
N ILE A 28 -0.13 2.74 4.28
CA ILE A 28 0.08 3.17 5.66
C ILE A 28 -0.14 1.99 6.58
N ILE A 29 0.86 1.70 7.42
CA ILE A 29 0.86 0.66 8.43
C ILE A 29 1.04 1.34 9.78
N GLN A 30 0.09 1.17 10.70
CA GLN A 30 0.14 1.83 12.01
C GLN A 30 -0.49 0.98 13.11
N PRO A 31 -0.11 1.18 14.38
CA PRO A 31 -0.60 0.39 15.51
C PRO A 31 -2.12 0.30 15.64
N SER A 32 -2.84 1.41 15.41
CA SER A 32 -4.30 1.44 15.53
C SER A 32 -5.05 0.68 14.43
N ILE A 33 -4.40 0.36 13.31
CA ILE A 33 -4.98 -0.43 12.22
C ILE A 33 -4.70 -1.92 12.43
N CYS A 34 -3.47 -2.26 12.83
CA CYS A 34 -3.09 -3.65 13.04
C CYS A 34 -3.83 -4.25 14.23
N ALA A 35 -4.43 -5.43 14.05
CA ALA A 35 -5.08 -6.17 15.13
C ALA A 35 -4.15 -6.31 16.35
N GLY A 36 -4.71 -6.13 17.55
CA GLY A 36 -3.96 -6.20 18.81
C GLY A 36 -3.26 -7.55 19.05
N PRO A 37 -2.39 -7.65 20.07
CA PRO A 37 -1.52 -8.82 20.24
C PRO A 37 -2.32 -10.10 20.51
N GLY A 38 -2.37 -10.97 19.51
CA GLY A 38 -2.77 -12.38 19.59
C GLY A 38 -1.64 -13.32 19.13
N GLU A 39 -1.89 -14.62 19.03
CA GLU A 39 -0.92 -15.54 18.42
C GLU A 39 -0.65 -15.14 16.96
N GLY A 40 0.63 -14.99 16.59
CA GLY A 40 1.03 -14.55 15.26
C GLY A 40 1.01 -13.03 15.05
N TYR A 41 0.92 -12.22 16.11
CA TYR A 41 1.06 -10.77 16.00
C TYR A 41 2.46 -10.38 15.50
N GLU A 42 2.50 -9.78 14.31
CA GLU A 42 3.66 -9.02 13.83
C GLU A 42 3.44 -7.54 14.10
N GLY A 43 4.39 -6.90 14.79
CA GLY A 43 4.33 -5.47 15.05
C GLY A 43 4.30 -4.66 13.75
N PRO A 44 3.57 -3.53 13.69
CA PRO A 44 3.44 -2.73 12.46
C PRO A 44 4.81 -2.28 11.89
N TRP A 45 5.78 -2.02 12.77
CA TRP A 45 7.17 -1.78 12.37
C TRP A 45 7.76 -2.95 11.56
N HIS A 46 7.58 -4.18 12.05
CA HIS A 46 8.12 -5.39 11.43
C HIS A 46 7.46 -5.66 10.08
N LEU A 47 6.13 -5.55 10.02
CA LEU A 47 5.36 -5.68 8.77
C LEU A 47 5.89 -4.72 7.69
N ALA A 48 6.02 -3.44 8.03
CA ALA A 48 6.47 -2.43 7.08
C ALA A 48 7.92 -2.65 6.61
N HIS A 49 8.82 -3.05 7.52
CA HIS A 49 10.23 -3.29 7.18
C HIS A 49 10.41 -4.56 6.35
N ASN A 50 9.68 -5.63 6.66
CA ASN A 50 9.70 -6.87 5.87
C ASN A 50 9.19 -6.61 4.46
N GLU A 51 8.07 -5.91 4.31
CA GLU A 51 7.53 -5.59 2.98
C GLU A 51 8.49 -4.69 2.19
N ALA A 52 9.05 -3.65 2.82
CA ALA A 52 10.06 -2.81 2.18
C ALA A 52 11.33 -3.59 1.79
N TRP A 53 11.74 -4.58 2.60
CA TRP A 53 12.85 -5.47 2.28
C TRP A 53 12.56 -6.33 1.05
N VAL A 54 11.36 -6.90 0.95
CA VAL A 54 10.93 -7.68 -0.23
C VAL A 54 10.98 -6.83 -1.50
N TYR A 55 10.45 -5.60 -1.47
CA TYR A 55 10.53 -4.70 -2.62
C TYR A 55 11.97 -4.41 -3.04
N ARG A 56 12.88 -4.20 -2.08
CA ARG A 56 14.32 -4.00 -2.36
C ARG A 56 14.96 -5.24 -2.97
N CYS A 57 14.63 -6.44 -2.49
CA CYS A 57 15.12 -7.69 -3.07
C CYS A 57 14.62 -7.92 -4.49
N LEU A 58 13.44 -7.38 -4.82
CA LEU A 58 12.82 -7.48 -6.14
C LEU A 58 13.13 -6.27 -7.04
N SER A 59 14.18 -5.50 -6.77
CA SER A 59 14.51 -4.27 -7.51
C SER A 59 14.59 -4.46 -9.02
N GLU A 60 15.12 -5.60 -9.49
CA GLU A 60 15.23 -5.93 -10.93
C GLU A 60 13.88 -6.20 -11.62
N LYS A 61 12.81 -6.40 -10.84
CA LYS A 61 11.45 -6.67 -11.36
C LYS A 61 10.55 -5.44 -11.35
N GLN A 62 10.98 -4.36 -10.69
CA GLN A 62 10.23 -3.11 -10.58
C GLN A 62 10.12 -2.42 -11.95
N GLY A 63 8.93 -1.90 -12.25
CA GLY A 63 8.60 -1.29 -13.56
C GLY A 63 8.34 -2.29 -14.69
N LEU A 64 8.48 -3.60 -14.41
CA LEU A 64 8.22 -4.67 -15.38
C LEU A 64 7.07 -5.56 -14.94
N SER A 65 7.19 -6.17 -13.75
CA SER A 65 6.24 -7.14 -13.22
C SER A 65 5.64 -6.72 -11.89
N ILE A 66 6.29 -5.79 -11.19
CA ILE A 66 5.77 -5.17 -9.97
C ILE A 66 5.95 -3.64 -10.05
N PRO A 67 5.15 -2.85 -9.33
CA PRO A 67 5.27 -1.39 -9.32
C PRO A 67 6.64 -0.94 -8.78
N TYR A 68 7.10 0.24 -9.18
CA TYR A 68 8.25 0.86 -8.53
C TYR A 68 7.99 1.12 -7.05
N PHE A 69 9.02 0.87 -6.23
CA PHE A 69 9.05 1.18 -4.81
C PHE A 69 9.94 2.40 -4.58
N PHE A 70 9.32 3.51 -4.19
CA PHE A 70 10.02 4.78 -3.98
C PHE A 70 10.63 4.89 -2.60
N GLY A 71 10.08 4.20 -1.60
CA GLY A 71 10.69 4.15 -0.28
C GLY A 71 9.76 3.80 0.87
N LEU A 72 10.38 3.60 2.03
CA LEU A 72 9.71 3.45 3.33
C LEU A 72 9.95 4.73 4.13
N HIS A 73 8.88 5.35 4.60
CA HIS A 73 8.92 6.57 5.40
C HIS A 73 8.32 6.30 6.77
N THR A 74 8.85 6.97 7.79
CA THR A 74 8.24 7.00 9.13
C THR A 74 7.60 8.35 9.31
N ILE A 75 6.33 8.36 9.74
CA ILE A 75 5.56 9.57 10.00
C ILE A 75 4.95 9.50 11.40
N THR A 76 4.57 10.67 11.91
CA THR A 76 3.70 10.79 13.09
C THR A 76 2.30 11.12 12.62
N THR A 77 1.32 10.31 13.01
CA THR A 77 -0.09 10.53 12.66
C THR A 77 -0.68 11.69 13.46
N PRO A 78 -1.85 12.25 13.06
CA PRO A 78 -2.52 13.29 13.85
C PRO A 78 -2.84 12.88 15.29
N PHE A 79 -2.97 11.57 15.56
CA PHE A 79 -3.18 11.01 16.89
C PHE A 79 -1.88 10.70 17.65
N GLN A 80 -0.75 11.23 17.18
CA GLN A 80 0.59 11.04 17.76
C GLN A 80 1.10 9.59 17.73
N GLU A 81 0.56 8.76 16.85
CA GLU A 81 1.07 7.41 16.65
C GLU A 81 2.21 7.42 15.63
N THR A 82 3.20 6.55 15.83
CA THR A 82 4.19 6.28 14.79
C THR A 82 3.57 5.38 13.73
N ALA A 83 3.62 5.80 12.47
CA ALA A 83 3.18 5.01 11.33
C ALA A 83 4.29 4.88 10.30
N TRP A 84 4.22 3.81 9.52
CA TRP A 84 5.14 3.50 8.46
C TRP A 84 4.41 3.55 7.12
N VAL A 85 4.99 4.25 6.15
CA VAL A 85 4.38 4.47 4.84
C VAL A 85 5.29 3.91 3.76
N LEU A 86 4.78 2.92 3.03
CA LEU A 86 5.40 2.47 1.79
C LEU A 86 4.86 3.33 0.65
N VAL A 87 5.76 3.93 -0.12
CA VAL A 87 5.42 4.75 -1.28
C VAL A 87 5.75 3.97 -2.54
N LEU A 88 4.74 3.78 -3.38
CA LEU A 88 4.75 2.91 -4.54
C LEU A 88 4.26 3.69 -5.77
N GLU A 89 4.65 3.22 -6.94
CA GLU A 89 4.04 3.64 -8.20
C GLU A 89 2.55 3.31 -8.21
N PHE A 90 1.74 4.27 -8.64
CA PHE A 90 0.33 4.04 -8.90
C PHE A 90 0.14 3.47 -10.31
N ILE A 91 -0.47 2.29 -10.40
CA ILE A 91 -0.81 1.68 -11.69
C ILE A 91 -2.27 1.98 -12.03
N PRO A 92 -2.56 2.79 -13.06
CA PRO A 92 -3.93 3.05 -13.48
C PRO A 92 -4.53 1.79 -14.11
N GLY A 93 -5.76 1.44 -13.73
CA GLY A 93 -6.48 0.31 -14.30
C GLY A 93 -7.53 -0.26 -13.36
N LEU A 94 -8.11 -1.39 -13.78
CA LEU A 94 -9.02 -2.16 -12.95
C LEU A 94 -8.22 -3.15 -12.09
N THR A 95 -8.60 -3.27 -10.83
CA THR A 95 -8.19 -4.39 -9.99
C THR A 95 -8.71 -5.71 -10.57
N ALA A 96 -8.07 -6.83 -10.22
CA ALA A 96 -8.53 -8.15 -10.63
C ALA A 96 -10.00 -8.40 -10.25
N ASN A 97 -10.42 -7.96 -9.05
CA ASN A 97 -11.80 -8.09 -8.59
C ASN A 97 -12.78 -7.30 -9.47
N GLU A 98 -12.48 -6.04 -9.79
CA GLU A 98 -13.30 -5.23 -10.71
C GLU A 98 -13.35 -5.83 -12.12
N LEU A 99 -12.24 -6.40 -12.58
CA LEU A 99 -12.18 -7.08 -13.88
C LEU A 99 -13.08 -8.33 -13.90
N PHE A 100 -13.07 -9.15 -12.84
CA PHE A 100 -13.95 -10.31 -12.76
C PHE A 100 -15.42 -9.90 -12.66
N ASN A 101 -15.73 -8.87 -11.88
CA ASN A 101 -17.10 -8.40 -11.71
C ASN A 101 -17.65 -7.72 -12.98
N SER A 102 -16.81 -7.03 -13.75
CA SER A 102 -17.21 -6.38 -15.01
C SER A 102 -17.46 -7.35 -16.17
N ARG A 103 -16.94 -8.58 -16.11
CA ARG A 103 -17.17 -9.63 -17.12
C ARG A 103 -18.47 -10.41 -16.94
N SER A 104 -19.25 -10.13 -15.89
CA SER A 104 -20.47 -10.88 -15.53
C SER A 104 -21.74 -10.50 -16.32
N ILE A 105 -21.64 -9.66 -17.36
CA ILE A 105 -22.78 -9.30 -18.23
C ILE A 105 -22.26 -9.27 -19.68
N PRO A 106 -22.71 -10.20 -20.53
CA PRO A 106 -23.99 -10.01 -21.22
C PRO A 106 -24.88 -11.24 -21.19
N ASN A 107 -26.05 -11.10 -20.56
CA ASN A 107 -27.23 -11.88 -20.96
C ASN A 107 -27.68 -11.32 -22.31
N ILE A 108 -27.43 -12.08 -23.38
CA ILE A 108 -28.20 -12.02 -24.63
C ILE A 108 -29.08 -13.26 -24.63
#